data_AF-A0A970GQ34-F1
#
_entry.id   AF-A0A970GQ34-F1
#
_cell.length_a   1.000
_cell.length_b   1.000
_cell.length_c   1.000
_cell.angle_alpha   90.00
_cell.angle_beta   90.00
_cell.angle_gamma   90.00
#
_symmetry.space_group_name_H-M   'P 1'
#
loop_
_entity.id
_entity.type
_entity.pdbx_description
1 polymer ?
#
loop_
_entity_poly.entity_id
_entity_poly.type
_entity_poly.pdbx_seq_one_letter_code
_entity_poly.pdbx_strand_id
1 'polypeptide(L)'
;MIVDSRIVMVRDETVEKAIAEGLGILQADRDEVEIEIIDRGKKGLLGIGRKMAKVKLTIKGYMGTDNQTKMEDGLKAGKNEANEESIYNTSIIPGKNDNYRDIIQLEKGRIVLKQLYRGKYPVIKAGAGIELYEEGQLITGPVVLTENRNIMYQEKDRPAESEITITVSDDKMKACLEIRRNSGKLYDAVILPAGSDDIDFIVTAKVLKELPPKEITVEDVCWKLEEEGISKGIKIEEI
;
A
#
# COMPACT_ATOMS: atom_id res chain seq x y z
N MET A 1 3.34 12.09 14.22
CA MET A 1 2.67 10.89 14.75
C MET A 1 2.79 9.82 13.67
N ILE A 2 3.63 8.80 13.87
CA ILE A 2 3.85 7.75 12.88
C ILE A 2 2.60 6.89 12.89
N VAL A 3 1.79 6.95 11.84
CA VAL A 3 0.71 5.98 11.65
C VAL A 3 1.42 4.71 11.20
N ASP A 4 1.52 3.74 12.11
CA ASP A 4 2.14 2.45 11.82
C ASP A 4 1.42 1.84 10.61
N SER A 5 2.10 1.76 9.46
CA SER A 5 1.53 1.42 8.15
C SER A 5 1.10 -0.05 8.03
N ARG A 6 0.99 -0.73 9.17
CA ARG A 6 0.77 -2.18 9.32
C ARG A 6 -0.47 -2.48 10.15
N ILE A 7 -1.06 -1.46 10.80
CA ILE A 7 -2.28 -1.56 11.59
C ILE A 7 -3.21 -0.40 11.24
N VAL A 8 -4.46 -0.71 10.89
CA VAL A 8 -5.51 0.29 10.68
C VAL A 8 -6.71 0.02 11.57
N MET A 9 -7.28 1.06 12.17
CA MET A 9 -8.59 0.99 12.81
C MET A 9 -9.63 1.69 11.95
N VAL A 10 -10.65 0.96 11.54
CA VAL A 10 -11.70 1.45 10.64
C VAL A 10 -13.05 1.36 11.31
N ARG A 11 -13.92 2.34 11.01
CA ARG A 11 -15.30 2.37 11.48
C ARG A 11 -16.25 2.56 10.31
N ASP A 12 -17.27 1.72 10.21
CA ASP A 12 -18.29 1.80 9.15
C ASP A 12 -19.66 1.34 9.70
N GLU A 13 -20.70 1.44 8.89
CA GLU A 13 -22.06 1.02 9.20
C GLU A 13 -22.18 -0.48 9.51
N THR A 14 -21.35 -1.32 8.89
CA THR A 14 -21.27 -2.75 9.17
C THR A 14 -19.81 -3.21 9.28
N VAL A 15 -19.61 -4.36 9.92
CA VAL A 15 -18.29 -4.99 10.06
C VAL A 15 -17.68 -5.25 8.69
N GLU A 16 -18.47 -5.74 7.74
CA GLU A 16 -18.01 -6.10 6.40
C GLU A 16 -17.52 -4.87 5.62
N LYS A 17 -18.23 -3.74 5.73
CA LYS A 17 -17.80 -2.49 5.11
C LYS A 17 -16.52 -1.96 5.75
N ALA A 18 -16.43 -2.01 7.08
CA ALA A 18 -15.23 -1.58 7.80
C ALA A 18 -14.02 -2.46 7.48
N ILE A 19 -14.23 -3.77 7.26
CA ILE A 19 -13.19 -4.70 6.78
C ILE A 19 -12.77 -4.35 5.37
N ALA A 20 -13.71 -4.16 4.44
CA ALA A 20 -13.40 -3.83 3.05
C ALA A 20 -12.62 -2.52 2.93
N GLU A 21 -13.02 -1.48 3.68
CA GLU A 21 -12.27 -0.23 3.76
C GLU A 21 -10.89 -0.42 4.37
N GLY A 22 -10.76 -1.22 5.45
CA GLY A 22 -9.47 -1.50 6.06
C GLY A 22 -8.51 -2.27 5.16
N LEU A 23 -9.00 -3.27 4.41
CA LEU A 23 -8.22 -4.01 3.41
C LEU A 23 -7.75 -3.08 2.29
N GLY A 24 -8.63 -2.18 1.84
CA GLY A 24 -8.29 -1.16 0.85
C GLY A 24 -7.20 -0.19 1.34
N ILE A 25 -7.25 0.22 2.61
CA ILE A 25 -6.23 1.07 3.22
C ILE A 25 -4.89 0.33 3.35
N LEU A 26 -4.90 -0.94 3.73
CA LEU A 26 -3.70 -1.75 3.90
C LEU A 26 -3.14 -2.32 2.57
N GLN A 27 -3.92 -2.28 1.48
CA GLN A 27 -3.62 -2.93 0.20
C GLN A 27 -3.24 -4.40 0.39
N ALA A 28 -3.99 -5.09 1.24
CA ALA A 28 -3.77 -6.47 1.59
C ALA A 28 -5.04 -7.27 1.33
N ASP A 29 -4.87 -8.51 0.91
CA ASP A 29 -5.98 -9.44 0.80
C ASP A 29 -6.41 -9.94 2.19
N ARG A 30 -7.63 -10.50 2.26
CA ARG A 30 -8.24 -10.88 3.54
C ARG A 30 -7.41 -11.94 4.30
N ASP A 31 -6.70 -12.78 3.58
CA ASP A 31 -5.81 -13.81 4.11
C ASP A 31 -4.45 -13.26 4.55
N GLU A 32 -4.05 -12.06 4.10
CA GLU A 32 -2.82 -11.38 4.48
C GLU A 32 -2.95 -10.54 5.75
N VAL A 33 -4.16 -10.40 6.30
CA VAL A 33 -4.41 -9.60 7.50
C VAL A 33 -5.10 -10.39 8.61
N GLU A 34 -4.75 -10.09 9.84
CA GLU A 34 -5.53 -10.42 11.02
C GLU A 34 -6.60 -9.34 11.23
N ILE A 35 -7.86 -9.78 11.40
CA ILE A 35 -9.02 -8.91 11.53
C ILE A 35 -9.59 -9.09 12.93
N GLU A 36 -9.54 -8.04 13.74
CA GLU A 36 -10.14 -7.99 15.07
C GLU A 36 -11.40 -7.10 15.03
N ILE A 37 -12.55 -7.68 15.39
CA ILE A 37 -13.82 -6.92 15.48
C ILE A 37 -13.92 -6.34 16.89
N ILE A 38 -13.63 -5.03 17.00
CA ILE A 38 -13.68 -4.29 18.27
C ILE A 38 -15.13 -3.98 18.67
N ASP A 39 -15.99 -3.68 17.69
CA ASP A 39 -17.41 -3.44 17.89
C ASP A 39 -18.18 -3.86 16.63
N ARG A 40 -19.25 -4.63 16.78
CA ARG A 40 -20.09 -5.03 15.64
C ARG A 40 -21.02 -3.91 15.16
N GLY A 41 -21.13 -2.83 15.94
CA GLY A 41 -22.15 -1.82 15.75
C GLY A 41 -23.53 -2.33 16.13
N LYS A 42 -24.52 -1.46 16.03
CA LYS A 42 -25.92 -1.77 16.32
C LYS A 42 -26.81 -1.03 15.34
N LYS A 43 -27.67 -1.78 14.64
CA LYS A 43 -28.78 -1.18 13.88
C LYS A 43 -29.81 -0.65 14.86
N GLY A 44 -29.97 0.68 14.87
CA GLY A 44 -31.06 1.35 15.56
C GLY A 44 -32.38 1.25 14.79
N LEU A 45 -33.51 1.32 15.50
CA LEU A 45 -34.84 1.40 14.88
C LEU A 45 -35.01 2.82 14.30
N LEU A 46 -35.34 2.93 13.00
CA LEU A 46 -35.58 4.21 12.31
C LEU A 46 -34.42 5.25 12.38
N GLY A 47 -33.18 4.80 12.57
CA GLY A 47 -32.00 5.68 12.59
C GLY A 47 -31.59 6.19 13.97
N ILE A 48 -32.41 5.98 15.01
CA ILE A 48 -32.10 6.41 16.37
C ILE A 48 -31.28 5.33 17.08
N GLY A 49 -30.16 5.72 17.69
CA GLY A 49 -29.27 4.82 18.43
C GLY A 49 -28.39 3.92 17.56
N ARG A 50 -28.10 4.33 16.31
CA ARG A 50 -27.14 3.63 15.46
C ARG A 50 -25.74 3.73 16.05
N LYS A 51 -25.09 2.58 16.23
CA LYS A 51 -23.68 2.49 16.63
C LYS A 51 -22.89 1.90 15.46
N MET A 52 -21.82 2.56 15.04
CA MET A 52 -20.96 2.07 13.96
C MET A 52 -20.20 0.83 14.40
N ALA A 53 -19.91 -0.06 13.45
CA ALA A 53 -18.94 -1.13 13.64
C ALA A 53 -17.53 -0.52 13.73
N LYS A 54 -16.65 -1.20 14.46
CA LYS A 54 -15.24 -0.86 14.56
C LYS A 54 -14.42 -2.13 14.41
N VAL A 55 -13.45 -2.09 13.51
CA VAL A 55 -12.52 -3.20 13.27
C VAL A 55 -11.08 -2.70 13.31
N LYS A 56 -10.17 -3.58 13.68
CA LYS A 56 -8.72 -3.36 13.60
C LYS A 56 -8.16 -4.42 12.66
N LEU A 57 -7.42 -4.00 11.65
CA LEU A 57 -6.74 -4.89 10.73
C LEU A 57 -5.24 -4.76 10.92
N THR A 58 -4.53 -5.89 10.94
CA THR A 58 -3.09 -5.98 11.13
C THR A 58 -2.49 -6.89 10.07
N ILE A 59 -1.43 -6.50 9.37
CA ILE A 59 -0.78 -7.37 8.36
C ILE A 59 -0.10 -8.57 9.05
N LYS A 60 -0.40 -9.80 8.56
CA LYS A 60 0.21 -11.05 9.05
C LYS A 60 1.70 -11.09 8.70
N GLY A 61 2.51 -11.67 9.60
CA GLY A 61 3.96 -11.71 9.45
C GLY A 61 4.72 -10.56 10.14
N TYR A 62 4.01 -9.61 10.77
CA TYR A 62 4.62 -8.60 11.66
C TYR A 62 4.53 -8.96 13.15
N MET A 63 4.14 -10.20 13.48
CA MET A 63 4.39 -10.77 14.80
C MET A 63 5.65 -11.64 14.71
N GLY A 64 6.79 -11.06 15.09
CA GLY A 64 7.98 -11.84 15.40
C GLY A 64 7.74 -12.65 16.67
N THR A 65 7.90 -13.97 16.54
CA THR A 65 8.23 -14.97 17.56
C THR A 65 7.27 -15.14 18.74
N ASP A 66 6.40 -16.17 18.67
CA ASP A 66 6.67 -17.44 19.36
C ASP A 66 5.68 -18.57 18.98
N ASN A 67 6.26 -19.74 18.70
CA ASN A 67 5.69 -21.10 18.68
C ASN A 67 4.88 -21.63 17.47
N GLN A 68 5.64 -22.13 16.48
CA GLN A 68 5.74 -23.56 16.07
C GLN A 68 4.48 -24.48 16.12
N THR A 69 4.04 -24.98 14.95
CA THR A 69 4.17 -26.42 14.51
C THR A 69 2.95 -27.03 13.75
N LYS A 70 3.25 -27.49 12.52
CA LYS A 70 2.73 -28.63 11.71
C LYS A 70 1.47 -28.44 10.82
N MET A 71 1.66 -28.49 9.49
CA MET A 71 1.49 -29.64 8.55
C MET A 71 0.03 -29.72 8.06
N GLU A 72 -0.34 -29.97 6.80
CA GLU A 72 0.32 -30.56 5.64
C GLU A 72 -0.58 -30.36 4.39
N ASP A 73 0.09 -30.14 3.25
CA ASP A 73 -0.12 -30.80 1.95
C ASP A 73 -1.40 -30.64 1.09
N GLY A 74 -1.17 -30.53 -0.23
CA GLY A 74 -2.02 -31.17 -1.25
C GLY A 74 -2.65 -30.33 -2.37
N LEU A 75 -1.96 -30.29 -3.52
CA LEU A 75 -2.46 -30.36 -4.92
C LEU A 75 -3.34 -29.23 -5.51
N LYS A 76 -3.38 -28.92 -6.82
CA LYS A 76 -2.52 -29.05 -8.02
C LYS A 76 -3.26 -28.36 -9.20
N ALA A 77 -2.49 -27.70 -10.09
CA ALA A 77 -2.62 -27.66 -11.55
C ALA A 77 -3.95 -27.31 -12.27
N GLY A 78 -3.87 -26.29 -13.14
CA GLY A 78 -4.76 -26.12 -14.30
C GLY A 78 -4.32 -24.94 -15.16
N LYS A 79 -3.70 -25.22 -16.31
CA LYS A 79 -3.29 -24.29 -17.38
C LYS A 79 -4.51 -23.64 -18.05
N ASN A 80 -4.35 -22.43 -18.61
CA ASN A 80 -4.54 -22.17 -20.04
C ASN A 80 -4.07 -20.77 -20.46
N GLU A 81 -3.61 -20.72 -21.70
CA GLU A 81 -2.84 -19.68 -22.37
C GLU A 81 -3.68 -18.55 -22.98
N ALA A 82 -3.04 -17.40 -23.10
CA ALA A 82 -3.13 -16.37 -24.16
C ALA A 82 -4.49 -15.79 -24.59
N ASN A 83 -4.67 -14.49 -24.31
CA ASN A 83 -4.89 -13.49 -25.36
C ASN A 83 -4.49 -12.08 -24.88
N GLU A 84 -3.61 -11.45 -25.65
CA GLU A 84 -3.31 -10.02 -25.59
C GLU A 84 -4.43 -9.22 -26.27
N GLU A 85 -4.56 -7.95 -25.87
CA GLU A 85 -5.47 -6.89 -26.34
C GLU A 85 -6.93 -6.88 -25.85
N SER A 86 -7.12 -6.25 -24.68
CA SER A 86 -8.08 -5.13 -24.59
C SER A 86 -7.63 -4.14 -23.52
N ILE A 87 -6.91 -3.12 -23.97
CA ILE A 87 -6.54 -1.92 -23.21
C ILE A 87 -7.83 -1.14 -22.88
N TYR A 88 -8.00 -0.78 -21.61
CA TYR A 88 -9.18 -0.13 -20.99
C TYR A 88 -10.50 -0.92 -21.02
N ASN A 89 -10.82 -1.65 -19.95
CA ASN A 89 -12.18 -1.66 -19.36
C ASN A 89 -12.23 -2.31 -17.96
N THR A 90 -12.44 -1.44 -16.97
CA THR A 90 -13.29 -1.59 -15.79
C THR A 90 -13.33 -2.96 -15.06
N SER A 91 -12.66 -3.04 -13.90
CA SER A 91 -13.05 -4.02 -12.87
C SER A 91 -14.18 -3.42 -12.04
N ILE A 92 -15.41 -3.74 -12.44
CA ILE A 92 -16.65 -3.43 -11.73
C ILE A 92 -16.60 -4.06 -10.33
N ILE A 93 -16.58 -3.23 -9.29
CA ILE A 93 -17.12 -3.62 -7.97
C ILE A 93 -18.60 -3.23 -8.01
N PRO A 94 -19.55 -4.17 -8.06
CA PRO A 94 -20.97 -3.82 -8.14
C PRO A 94 -21.43 -3.26 -6.79
N GLY A 95 -21.67 -1.95 -6.71
CA GLY A 95 -22.40 -1.36 -5.57
C GLY A 95 -22.03 0.05 -5.10
N LYS A 96 -21.11 0.80 -5.73
CA LYS A 96 -20.80 2.19 -5.35
C LYS A 96 -20.82 3.06 -6.61
N ASN A 97 -21.63 4.13 -6.63
CA ASN A 97 -21.75 5.05 -7.77
C ASN A 97 -20.36 5.58 -8.19
N ASP A 98 -19.96 5.36 -9.45
CA ASP A 98 -18.75 5.94 -10.05
C ASP A 98 -18.84 7.47 -10.29
N ASN A 99 -19.92 8.11 -9.82
CA ASN A 99 -20.22 9.54 -10.00
C ASN A 99 -19.21 10.49 -9.33
N TYR A 100 -18.26 9.99 -8.53
CA TYR A 100 -17.22 10.85 -7.97
C TYR A 100 -16.27 11.40 -9.02
N ARG A 101 -16.13 10.74 -10.19
CA ARG A 101 -15.35 11.27 -11.32
C ARG A 101 -15.90 12.57 -11.90
N ASP A 102 -17.20 12.81 -11.72
CA ASP A 102 -17.84 14.07 -12.11
C ASP A 102 -17.60 15.17 -11.06
N ILE A 103 -17.17 14.82 -9.85
CA ILE A 103 -16.94 15.74 -8.72
C ILE A 103 -15.47 16.13 -8.63
N ILE A 104 -14.56 15.16 -8.69
CA ILE A 104 -13.13 15.32 -8.42
C ILE A 104 -12.29 14.52 -9.40
N GLN A 105 -11.16 15.09 -9.82
CA GLN A 105 -10.22 14.46 -10.74
C GLN A 105 -8.76 14.72 -10.33
N LEU A 106 -7.89 13.75 -10.57
CA LEU A 106 -6.43 13.95 -10.50
C LEU A 106 -5.92 14.39 -11.88
N GLU A 107 -5.23 15.52 -11.93
CA GLU A 107 -4.65 16.04 -13.16
C GLU A 107 -3.23 16.56 -12.91
N LYS A 108 -2.22 15.91 -13.51
CA LYS A 108 -0.82 16.39 -13.54
C LYS A 108 -0.28 16.79 -12.15
N GLY A 109 -0.50 15.96 -11.13
CA GLY A 109 -0.03 16.23 -9.76
C GLY A 109 -0.93 17.19 -8.96
N ARG A 110 -2.11 17.55 -9.48
CA ARG A 110 -3.11 18.39 -8.79
C ARG A 110 -4.43 17.67 -8.62
N ILE A 111 -5.16 18.09 -7.61
CA ILE A 111 -6.52 17.64 -7.33
C ILE A 111 -7.48 18.73 -7.79
N VAL A 112 -8.30 18.40 -8.78
CA VAL A 112 -9.21 19.34 -9.46
C VAL A 112 -10.65 19.06 -9.04
N LEU A 113 -11.34 20.11 -8.59
CA LEU A 113 -12.79 20.10 -8.41
C LEU A 113 -13.47 20.33 -9.76
N LYS A 114 -14.30 19.39 -10.19
CA LYS A 114 -15.04 19.46 -11.47
C LYS A 114 -16.42 20.07 -11.24
N GLN A 115 -17.12 19.64 -10.19
CA GLN A 115 -18.42 20.21 -9.82
C GLN A 115 -18.73 20.01 -8.34
N LEU A 116 -19.66 20.82 -7.82
CA LEU A 116 -20.22 20.61 -6.49
C LEU A 116 -21.27 19.49 -6.51
N TYR A 117 -21.30 18.70 -5.43
CA TYR A 117 -22.35 17.72 -5.24
C TYR A 117 -23.33 18.20 -4.17
N ARG A 118 -24.59 18.38 -4.58
CA ARG A 118 -25.67 18.94 -3.73
C ARG A 118 -25.27 20.26 -3.05
N GLY A 119 -24.52 21.11 -3.75
CA GLY A 119 -24.06 22.41 -3.26
C GLY A 119 -22.99 22.35 -2.17
N LYS A 120 -22.37 21.18 -1.94
CA LYS A 120 -21.31 21.00 -0.95
C LYS A 120 -19.95 20.83 -1.63
N TYR A 121 -18.92 21.37 -0.97
CA TYR A 121 -17.53 21.11 -1.30
C TYR A 121 -17.09 19.75 -0.75
N PRO A 122 -16.34 18.96 -1.52
CA PRO A 122 -15.83 17.70 -1.04
C PRO A 122 -14.67 17.90 -0.07
N VAL A 123 -14.51 16.94 0.84
CA VAL A 123 -13.35 16.87 1.74
C VAL A 123 -12.41 15.81 1.22
N ILE A 124 -11.13 16.16 1.11
CA ILE A 124 -10.08 15.23 0.68
C ILE A 124 -9.09 15.00 1.81
N LYS A 125 -8.51 13.80 1.87
CA LYS A 125 -7.42 13.47 2.78
C LYS A 125 -6.33 12.65 2.08
N ALA A 126 -5.10 12.82 2.53
CA ALA A 126 -3.98 11.99 2.10
C ALA A 126 -4.19 10.55 2.59
N GLY A 127 -4.05 9.59 1.67
CA GLY A 127 -4.03 8.16 1.92
C GLY A 127 -2.61 7.59 1.97
N ALA A 128 -2.49 6.27 2.00
CA ALA A 128 -1.19 5.61 2.03
C ALA A 128 -0.38 5.94 0.76
N GLY A 129 0.91 6.25 0.94
CA GLY A 129 1.84 6.52 -0.15
C GLY A 129 1.59 7.83 -0.92
N ILE A 130 0.74 8.71 -0.42
CA ILE A 130 0.50 10.05 -1.00
C ILE A 130 0.74 11.11 0.06
N GLU A 131 1.37 12.20 -0.34
CA GLU A 131 1.43 13.44 0.42
C GLU A 131 0.65 14.53 -0.32
N LEU A 132 -0.06 15.37 0.43
CA LEU A 132 -0.83 16.49 -0.12
C LEU A 132 -0.16 17.81 0.28
N TYR A 133 -0.14 18.76 -0.65
CA TYR A 133 0.49 20.06 -0.46
C TYR A 133 -0.43 21.19 -0.91
N GLU A 134 -0.41 22.31 -0.21
CA GLU A 134 -1.00 23.57 -0.65
C GLU A 134 0.03 24.69 -0.45
N GLU A 135 0.30 25.45 -1.51
CA GLU A 135 1.33 26.50 -1.49
C GLU A 135 2.72 26.00 -1.02
N GLY A 136 3.02 24.72 -1.26
CA GLY A 136 4.26 24.06 -0.83
C GLY A 136 4.27 23.59 0.62
N GLN A 137 3.21 23.84 1.40
CA GLN A 137 3.07 23.34 2.76
C GLN A 137 2.36 21.99 2.80
N LEU A 138 2.91 21.04 3.56
CA LEU A 138 2.33 19.71 3.75
C LEU A 138 0.99 19.80 4.50
N ILE A 139 -0.03 19.19 3.92
CA ILE A 139 -1.37 19.05 4.52
C ILE A 139 -1.42 17.74 5.31
N THR A 140 -1.49 17.83 6.63
CA THR A 140 -1.44 16.65 7.52
C THR A 140 -2.81 16.09 7.89
N GLY A 141 -3.91 16.71 7.45
CA GLY A 141 -5.28 16.35 7.83
C GLY A 141 -6.28 16.50 6.69
N PRO A 142 -7.58 16.26 6.96
CA PRO A 142 -8.64 16.48 5.98
C PRO A 142 -8.69 17.96 5.56
N VAL A 143 -8.93 18.19 4.29
CA VAL A 143 -8.96 19.53 3.70
C VAL A 143 -10.14 19.68 2.75
N VAL A 144 -10.84 20.81 2.84
CA VAL A 144 -11.96 21.11 1.94
C VAL A 144 -11.42 21.55 0.59
N LEU A 145 -11.80 20.85 -0.48
CA LEU A 145 -11.42 21.20 -1.85
C LEU A 145 -12.40 22.23 -2.42
N THR A 146 -11.90 23.38 -2.82
CA THR A 146 -12.68 24.49 -3.41
C THR A 146 -12.02 24.96 -4.70
N GLU A 147 -12.74 25.66 -5.57
CA GLU A 147 -12.23 26.15 -6.87
C GLU A 147 -10.97 27.02 -6.76
N ASN A 148 -10.80 27.76 -5.66
CA ASN A 148 -9.69 28.69 -5.47
C ASN A 148 -8.48 28.08 -4.75
N ARG A 149 -8.52 26.79 -4.41
CA ARG A 149 -7.44 26.11 -3.68
C ARG A 149 -6.64 25.23 -4.63
N ASN A 150 -5.33 25.41 -4.61
CA ASN A 150 -4.43 24.61 -5.42
C ASN A 150 -3.81 23.51 -4.56
N ILE A 151 -4.48 22.35 -4.52
CA ILE A 151 -4.02 21.20 -3.77
C ILE A 151 -3.25 20.26 -4.70
N MET A 152 -1.98 20.07 -4.39
CA MET A 152 -1.08 19.17 -5.10
C MET A 152 -0.98 17.83 -4.37
N TYR A 153 -0.73 16.76 -5.11
CA TYR A 153 -0.42 15.45 -4.56
C TYR A 153 0.94 14.98 -5.07
N GLN A 154 1.61 14.16 -4.27
CA GLN A 154 2.87 13.53 -4.64
C GLN A 154 2.91 12.09 -4.13
N GLU A 155 3.25 11.16 -5.02
CA GLU A 155 3.50 9.76 -4.71
C GLU A 155 4.81 9.61 -3.94
N LYS A 156 4.77 8.78 -2.89
CA LYS A 156 5.97 8.34 -2.18
C LYS A 156 6.45 7.03 -2.78
N ASP A 157 7.14 7.15 -3.92
CA ASP A 157 7.75 6.01 -4.59
C ASP A 157 8.77 5.31 -3.70
N ARG A 158 8.84 3.98 -3.87
CA ARG A 158 9.92 3.17 -3.29
C ARG A 158 10.83 2.74 -4.43
N PRO A 159 12.07 3.22 -4.52
CA PRO A 159 13.01 2.74 -5.52
C PRO A 159 13.32 1.27 -5.29
N ALA A 160 13.71 0.57 -6.35
CA ALA A 160 14.21 -0.79 -6.23
C ALA A 160 15.67 -0.74 -5.77
N GLU A 161 16.02 -1.54 -4.76
CA GLU A 161 17.33 -1.52 -4.13
C GLU A 161 17.93 -2.92 -4.07
N SER A 162 19.21 -3.00 -4.39
CA SER A 162 20.03 -4.20 -4.22
C SER A 162 21.28 -3.81 -3.43
N GLU A 163 21.52 -4.51 -2.33
CA GLU A 163 22.64 -4.23 -1.42
C GLU A 163 23.48 -5.50 -1.24
N ILE A 164 24.79 -5.33 -1.30
CA ILE A 164 25.79 -6.37 -1.04
C ILE A 164 26.50 -6.00 0.26
N THR A 165 26.35 -6.84 1.27
CA THR A 165 27.08 -6.71 2.53
C THR A 165 28.03 -7.89 2.68
N ILE A 166 29.28 -7.62 3.01
CA ILE A 166 30.26 -8.66 3.33
C ILE A 166 30.68 -8.47 4.77
N THR A 167 30.53 -9.51 5.57
CA THR A 167 30.98 -9.53 6.95
C THR A 167 32.09 -10.54 7.11
N VAL A 168 33.20 -10.15 7.72
CA VAL A 168 34.35 -11.01 7.96
C VAL A 168 34.40 -11.36 9.43
N SER A 169 34.61 -12.63 9.76
CA SER A 169 34.78 -13.07 11.14
C SER A 169 36.03 -12.43 11.77
N ASP A 170 36.03 -12.27 13.10
CA ASP A 170 37.15 -11.66 13.83
C ASP A 170 38.49 -12.36 13.57
N ASP A 171 38.46 -13.69 13.41
CA ASP A 171 39.62 -14.52 13.09
C ASP A 171 40.05 -14.44 11.61
N LYS A 172 39.29 -13.72 10.77
CA LYS A 172 39.47 -13.56 9.32
C LYS A 172 39.43 -14.84 8.51
N MET A 173 38.93 -15.93 9.09
CA MET A 173 38.87 -17.23 8.42
C MET A 173 37.55 -17.47 7.69
N LYS A 174 36.55 -16.60 7.89
CA LYS A 174 35.23 -16.70 7.25
C LYS A 174 34.77 -15.33 6.77
N ALA A 175 34.19 -15.29 5.59
CA ALA A 175 33.44 -14.15 5.09
C ALA A 175 32.02 -14.60 4.76
N CYS A 176 31.03 -13.81 5.15
CA CYS A 176 29.62 -14.03 4.84
C CYS A 176 29.15 -12.94 3.89
N LEU A 177 28.71 -13.36 2.71
CA LEU A 177 28.03 -12.54 1.73
C LEU A 177 26.54 -12.51 2.05
N GLU A 178 26.00 -11.33 2.35
CA GLU A 178 24.56 -11.08 2.46
C GLU A 178 24.12 -10.20 1.28
N ILE A 179 23.20 -10.71 0.48
CA ILE A 179 22.58 -9.97 -0.61
C ILE A 179 21.15 -9.63 -0.21
N ARG A 180 20.85 -8.34 -0.09
CA ARG A 180 19.49 -7.84 0.15
C ARG A 180 18.91 -7.26 -1.13
N ARG A 181 17.69 -7.65 -1.45
CA ARG A 181 16.98 -7.23 -2.66
C ARG A 181 15.58 -6.77 -2.27
N ASN A 182 15.31 -5.49 -2.50
CA ASN A 182 14.01 -4.88 -2.25
C ASN A 182 13.44 -4.43 -3.59
N SER A 183 12.33 -5.04 -4.01
CA SER A 183 11.60 -4.58 -5.18
C SER A 183 11.11 -3.15 -4.97
N GLY A 184 11.33 -2.32 -5.99
CA GLY A 184 10.76 -0.99 -6.05
C GLY A 184 9.28 -1.08 -6.33
N LYS A 185 8.55 -0.02 -5.99
CA LYS A 185 7.12 0.12 -6.29
C LYS A 185 6.92 1.48 -6.92
N LEU A 186 6.46 1.44 -8.17
CA LEU A 186 5.91 2.61 -8.86
C LEU A 186 4.44 2.70 -8.50
N TYR A 187 4.06 3.84 -7.95
CA TYR A 187 2.68 4.09 -7.57
C TYR A 187 1.94 4.93 -8.61
N ASP A 188 0.64 4.74 -8.69
CA ASP A 188 -0.28 5.63 -9.39
C ASP A 188 -1.28 6.18 -8.37
N ALA A 189 -1.51 7.48 -8.39
CA ALA A 189 -2.47 8.11 -7.50
C ALA A 189 -3.90 7.77 -7.95
N VAL A 190 -4.72 7.36 -6.99
CA VAL A 190 -6.14 7.05 -7.20
C VAL A 190 -7.00 7.76 -6.16
N ILE A 191 -8.22 8.12 -6.57
CA ILE A 191 -9.23 8.68 -5.68
C ILE A 191 -10.19 7.56 -5.25
N LEU A 192 -10.40 7.45 -3.95
CA LEU A 192 -11.37 6.52 -3.36
C LEU A 192 -12.41 7.30 -2.54
N PRO A 193 -13.71 6.98 -2.64
CA PRO A 193 -14.73 7.54 -1.77
C PRO A 193 -14.55 7.04 -0.33
N ALA A 194 -14.52 7.98 0.61
CA ALA A 194 -14.34 7.76 2.04
C ALA A 194 -15.62 8.08 2.82
N GLY A 195 -15.93 7.32 3.86
CA GLY A 195 -17.11 7.58 4.70
C GLY A 195 -18.46 7.21 4.06
N SER A 196 -19.54 7.59 4.76
CA SER A 196 -20.94 7.30 4.39
C SER A 196 -21.56 8.32 3.44
N ASP A 197 -20.96 9.50 3.33
CA ASP A 197 -21.46 10.61 2.53
C ASP A 197 -20.72 10.62 1.19
N ASP A 198 -21.45 10.75 0.08
CA ASP A 198 -20.94 10.58 -1.30
C ASP A 198 -19.92 11.64 -1.78
N ILE A 199 -19.31 12.42 -0.88
CA ILE A 199 -18.45 13.57 -1.21
C ILE A 199 -17.15 13.66 -0.43
N ASP A 200 -16.86 12.67 0.41
CA ASP A 200 -15.57 12.58 1.11
C ASP A 200 -14.64 11.65 0.33
N PHE A 201 -13.38 12.04 0.17
CA PHE A 201 -12.43 11.32 -0.68
C PHE A 201 -11.07 11.12 -0.01
N ILE A 202 -10.44 10.01 -0.36
CA ILE A 202 -9.04 9.71 -0.07
C ILE A 202 -8.28 9.74 -1.39
N VAL A 203 -7.16 10.45 -1.42
CA VAL A 203 -6.17 10.31 -2.50
C VAL A 203 -5.07 9.40 -2.00
N THR A 204 -4.96 8.20 -2.58
CA THR A 204 -4.01 7.17 -2.16
C THR A 204 -3.22 6.66 -3.36
N ALA A 205 -2.05 6.10 -3.10
CA ALA A 205 -1.22 5.48 -4.12
C ALA A 205 -1.64 4.01 -4.27
N LYS A 206 -1.94 3.54 -5.48
CA LYS A 206 -2.06 2.11 -5.81
C LYS A 206 -0.77 1.67 -6.47
N VAL A 207 -0.29 0.46 -6.18
CA VAL A 207 0.86 -0.11 -6.90
C VAL A 207 0.47 -0.26 -8.38
N LEU A 208 1.12 0.51 -9.24
CA LEU A 208 0.97 0.40 -10.70
C LEU A 208 1.87 -0.71 -11.22
N LYS A 209 3.11 -0.75 -10.73
CA LYS A 209 4.12 -1.71 -11.16
C LYS A 209 5.13 -1.97 -10.04
N GLU A 210 5.46 -3.24 -9.83
CA GLU A 210 6.66 -3.59 -9.07
C GLU A 210 7.89 -3.55 -9.99
N LEU A 211 8.92 -2.83 -9.55
CA LEU A 211 10.19 -2.74 -10.24
C LEU A 211 11.12 -3.78 -9.63
N PRO A 212 11.60 -4.76 -10.41
CA PRO A 212 12.53 -5.73 -9.89
C PRO A 212 13.82 -5.02 -9.44
N PRO A 213 14.42 -5.46 -8.32
CA PRO A 213 15.71 -4.95 -7.89
C PRO A 213 16.77 -5.34 -8.93
N LYS A 214 17.79 -4.48 -9.09
CA LYS A 214 18.90 -4.74 -10.02
C LYS A 214 19.50 -6.11 -9.69
N GLU A 215 19.69 -6.96 -10.68
CA GLU A 215 20.42 -8.21 -10.47
C GLU A 215 21.85 -7.90 -10.01
N ILE A 216 22.29 -8.64 -8.98
CA ILE A 216 23.67 -8.57 -8.50
C ILE A 216 24.46 -9.62 -9.26
N THR A 217 25.48 -9.18 -9.99
CA THR A 217 26.34 -10.09 -10.75
C THR A 217 27.53 -10.55 -9.91
N VAL A 218 28.23 -11.58 -10.40
CA VAL A 218 29.48 -12.04 -9.78
C VAL A 218 30.52 -10.91 -9.77
N GLU A 219 30.56 -10.08 -10.81
CA GLU A 219 31.44 -8.91 -10.87
C GLU A 219 31.10 -7.88 -9.78
N ASP A 220 29.82 -7.61 -9.53
CA ASP A 220 29.39 -6.70 -8.45
C ASP A 220 29.88 -7.22 -7.07
N VAL A 221 29.80 -8.53 -6.84
CA VAL A 221 30.30 -9.17 -5.60
C VAL A 221 31.83 -9.12 -5.52
N CYS A 222 32.53 -9.41 -6.61
CA CYS A 222 33.99 -9.35 -6.67
C CYS A 222 34.51 -7.94 -6.38
N TRP A 223 33.91 -6.89 -6.94
CA TRP A 223 34.24 -5.51 -6.61
C TRP A 223 34.04 -5.22 -5.12
N LYS A 224 32.94 -5.71 -4.52
CA LYS A 224 32.70 -5.52 -3.09
C LYS A 224 33.72 -6.27 -2.22
N LEU A 225 34.11 -7.49 -2.61
CA LEU A 225 35.17 -8.25 -1.94
C LEU A 225 36.51 -7.51 -1.98
N GLU A 226 36.86 -6.94 -3.13
CA GLU A 226 38.08 -6.12 -3.28
C GLU A 226 38.06 -4.86 -2.42
N GLU A 227 36.92 -4.15 -2.35
CA GLU A 227 36.74 -2.99 -1.46
C GLU A 227 36.99 -3.34 0.00
N GLU A 228 36.54 -4.52 0.44
CA GLU A 228 36.74 -5.03 1.81
C GLU A 228 38.14 -5.66 2.01
N GLY A 229 39.01 -5.59 1.00
CA GLY A 229 40.39 -6.11 1.05
C GLY A 229 40.49 -7.63 0.95
N ILE A 230 39.41 -8.31 0.54
CA ILE A 230 39.33 -9.77 0.41
C ILE A 230 39.71 -10.14 -1.02
N SER A 231 40.93 -10.65 -1.21
CA SER A 231 41.48 -10.99 -2.53
C SER A 231 41.97 -12.43 -2.65
N LYS A 232 41.83 -13.25 -1.61
CA LYS A 232 42.31 -14.64 -1.54
C LYS A 232 41.29 -15.55 -0.89
N GLY A 233 41.30 -16.83 -1.27
CA GLY A 233 40.41 -17.85 -0.69
C GLY A 233 38.96 -17.75 -1.19
N ILE A 234 38.73 -17.00 -2.26
CA ILE A 234 37.41 -16.87 -2.91
C ILE A 234 37.22 -18.06 -3.84
N LYS A 235 36.10 -18.76 -3.67
CA LYS A 235 35.64 -19.77 -4.62
C LYS A 235 34.54 -19.16 -5.44
N ILE A 236 34.84 -18.81 -6.68
CA ILE A 236 33.92 -18.07 -7.56
C ILE A 236 32.69 -18.93 -7.87
N GLU A 237 32.85 -20.26 -7.93
CA GLU A 237 31.75 -21.21 -8.09
C GLU A 237 30.77 -21.28 -6.90
N GLU A 238 31.12 -20.69 -5.74
CA GLU A 238 30.28 -20.62 -4.54
C GLU A 238 29.62 -19.24 -4.36
N ILE A 239 29.77 -18.31 -5.33
CA ILE A 239 29.13 -16.98 -5.41
C ILE A 239 27.92 -17.03 -6.35
#